data_AF-A0A914MA56-F1
#
_entry.id   AF-A0A914MA56-F1
#
_cell.length_a   1.000
_cell.length_b   1.000
_cell.length_c   1.000
_cell.angle_alpha   90.00
_cell.angle_beta   90.00
_cell.angle_gamma   90.00
#
_symmetry.space_group_name_H-M   'P 1'
#
loop_
_entity.id
_entity.type
_entity.pdbx_description
1 polymer ?
#
loop_
_entity_poly.entity_id
_entity_poly.type
_entity_poly.pdbx_seq_one_letter_code
_entity_poly.pdbx_strand_id
1 'polypeptide(L)'
;MGFANIIDDENIDYIEYVKKDAHYVHNMPASIYAENAFNKLIDRPPNYSLYYFEIKYKIEEEKNLDNYRRIHIGLKNSENNYVELDITGKTIRFNFQKQAGLDGYIILDKIVWMNRDIIGCGLVYPASTDSNPYVFFTRNGKQIG
;
A
#
# COMPACT_ATOMS: atom_id res chain seq x y z
N MET A 1 -15.50 -18.02 2.85
CA MET A 1 -14.36 -17.29 2.24
C MET A 1 -13.13 -17.65 3.04
N GLY A 2 -12.12 -18.23 2.39
CA GLY A 2 -10.85 -18.57 3.04
C GLY A 2 -9.83 -17.48 2.73
N PHE A 3 -9.03 -17.10 3.72
CA PHE A 3 -7.86 -16.27 3.52
C PHE A 3 -6.67 -17.21 3.26
N ALA A 4 -5.93 -16.98 2.18
CA ALA A 4 -4.62 -17.58 2.04
C ALA A 4 -3.64 -16.64 2.73
N ASN A 5 -3.14 -17.04 3.89
CA ASN A 5 -2.05 -16.34 4.54
C ASN A 5 -0.77 -16.73 3.79
N ILE A 6 -0.25 -15.83 2.94
CA ILE A 6 0.87 -16.15 2.03
C ILE A 6 2.21 -16.14 2.81
N ILE A 7 2.25 -15.56 4.01
CA ILE A 7 3.50 -15.38 4.75
C ILE A 7 3.20 -15.58 6.25
N ASP A 8 3.84 -16.56 6.89
CA ASP A 8 3.95 -16.56 8.36
C ASP A 8 5.04 -15.56 8.79
N ASP A 9 4.98 -15.07 10.02
CA ASP A 9 5.98 -14.09 10.51
C ASP A 9 7.44 -14.61 10.45
N GLU A 10 7.63 -15.91 10.24
CA GLU A 10 8.93 -16.59 10.17
C GLU A 10 9.54 -16.60 8.76
N ASN A 11 8.73 -16.43 7.69
CA ASN A 11 9.15 -16.49 6.29
C ASN A 11 9.04 -15.14 5.55
N ILE A 12 9.11 -14.00 6.26
CA ILE A 12 9.10 -12.68 5.64
C ILE A 12 10.48 -12.38 5.02
N ASP A 13 10.55 -12.34 3.69
CA ASP A 13 11.71 -11.80 2.97
C ASP A 13 11.74 -10.27 3.09
N TYR A 14 12.81 -9.75 3.70
CA TYR A 14 13.04 -8.31 3.82
C TYR A 14 13.83 -7.80 2.63
N ILE A 15 13.29 -6.78 1.96
CA ILE A 15 14.03 -6.03 0.92
C ILE A 15 14.80 -4.92 1.61
N GLU A 16 16.13 -4.98 1.56
CA GLU A 16 17.01 -3.98 2.19
C GLU A 16 16.98 -2.66 1.39
N TYR A 17 16.60 -1.57 2.08
CA TYR A 17 16.42 -0.23 1.50
C TYR A 17 17.71 0.59 1.43
N VAL A 18 18.78 0.16 2.11
CA VAL A 18 20.03 0.91 2.22
C VAL A 18 21.21 0.04 1.82
N LYS A 19 21.79 0.31 0.66
CA LYS A 19 23.12 -0.21 0.32
C LYS A 19 24.16 0.76 0.88
N LYS A 20 24.85 0.36 1.94
CA LYS A 20 26.03 1.08 2.44
C LYS A 20 27.21 0.73 1.54
N ASP A 21 27.64 1.69 0.73
CA ASP A 21 28.95 1.60 0.09
C ASP A 21 29.98 2.39 0.92
N ALA A 22 31.28 2.10 0.76
CA ALA A 22 32.34 2.55 1.68
C ALA A 22 32.38 4.08 1.93
N HIS A 23 31.77 4.89 1.05
CA HIS A 23 31.79 6.35 1.11
C HIS A 23 30.43 7.05 0.99
N TYR A 24 29.33 6.33 0.69
CA TYR A 24 28.02 6.96 0.49
C TYR A 24 26.85 6.04 0.89
N VAL A 25 25.81 6.65 1.48
CA VAL A 25 24.51 6.02 1.74
C VAL A 25 23.55 6.49 0.66
N HIS A 26 23.20 5.60 -0.28
CA HIS A 26 22.19 5.89 -1.29
C HIS A 26 20.83 5.35 -0.82
N ASN A 27 19.85 6.24 -0.68
CA ASN A 27 18.45 5.84 -0.56
C ASN A 27 18.00 5.29 -1.91
N MET A 28 17.77 3.99 -2.02
CA MET A 28 17.19 3.40 -3.23
C MET A 28 15.73 3.06 -2.97
N PRO A 29 14.77 3.54 -3.78
CA PRO A 29 13.39 3.11 -3.65
C PRO A 29 13.32 1.59 -3.85
N ALA A 30 12.77 0.89 -2.85
CA ALA A 30 12.39 -0.51 -2.99
C ALA A 30 10.92 -0.56 -3.41
N SER A 31 10.64 -1.28 -4.49
CA SER A 31 9.28 -1.42 -5.01
C SER A 31 8.94 -2.90 -5.17
N ILE A 32 7.76 -3.29 -4.70
CA ILE A 32 7.17 -4.60 -4.94
C ILE A 32 6.00 -4.41 -5.90
N TYR A 33 5.99 -5.19 -6.98
CA TYR A 33 4.90 -5.18 -7.96
C TYR A 33 4.27 -6.56 -8.00
N ALA A 34 2.95 -6.59 -8.19
CA ALA A 34 2.28 -7.85 -8.50
C ALA A 34 2.81 -8.38 -9.84
N GLU A 35 3.16 -9.67 -9.88
CA GLU A 35 3.60 -10.34 -11.10
C GLU A 35 2.51 -10.33 -12.19
N ASN A 36 1.25 -10.41 -11.75
CA ASN A 36 0.09 -10.48 -12.62
C ASN A 36 -0.78 -9.23 -12.47
N ALA A 37 -1.17 -8.65 -13.62
CA ALA A 37 -2.18 -7.61 -13.65
C ALA A 37 -3.57 -8.21 -13.39
N PHE A 38 -4.35 -7.55 -12.53
CA PHE A 38 -5.72 -7.97 -12.28
C PHE A 38 -6.64 -7.51 -13.41
N ASN A 39 -6.91 -8.40 -14.35
CA ASN A 39 -7.86 -8.19 -15.45
C ASN A 39 -9.18 -8.90 -15.12
N LYS A 40 -10.05 -8.32 -14.28
CA LYS A 40 -11.38 -8.90 -14.07
C LYS A 40 -12.20 -8.74 -15.34
N LEU A 41 -12.58 -9.87 -15.94
CA LEU A 41 -13.54 -9.92 -17.04
C LEU A 41 -14.87 -9.35 -16.54
N ILE A 42 -15.30 -8.25 -17.15
CA ILE A 42 -16.56 -7.54 -16.85
C ILE A 42 -17.79 -8.42 -17.18
N ASP A 43 -17.60 -9.49 -17.95
CA ASP A 43 -18.66 -10.28 -18.59
C ASP A 43 -19.42 -11.27 -17.69
N ARG A 44 -19.24 -11.24 -16.36
CA ARG A 44 -20.01 -12.09 -15.42
C ARG A 44 -20.58 -11.26 -14.28
N PRO A 45 -21.83 -11.56 -13.82
CA PRO A 45 -22.38 -10.92 -12.63
C PRO A 45 -21.36 -11.06 -11.49
N PRO A 46 -21.04 -9.97 -10.79
CA PRO A 46 -19.91 -9.98 -9.88
C PRO A 46 -20.23 -10.91 -8.72
N ASN A 47 -19.55 -12.05 -8.66
CA ASN A 47 -19.33 -12.67 -7.36
C ASN A 47 -18.50 -11.69 -6.54
N TYR A 48 -18.85 -11.53 -5.26
CA TYR A 48 -18.06 -10.74 -4.32
C TYR A 48 -16.59 -11.17 -4.43
N SER A 49 -15.70 -10.22 -4.73
CA SER A 49 -14.27 -10.49 -4.81
C SER A 49 -13.50 -9.48 -3.97
N LEU A 50 -12.53 -9.98 -3.23
CA LEU A 50 -11.58 -9.19 -2.46
C LEU A 50 -10.17 -9.51 -2.95
N TYR A 51 -9.45 -8.47 -3.35
CA TYR A 51 -7.99 -8.52 -3.46
C TYR A 51 -7.41 -7.79 -2.26
N TYR A 52 -6.49 -8.42 -1.54
CA TYR A 52 -5.92 -7.87 -0.32
C TYR A 52 -4.46 -8.29 -0.19
N PHE A 53 -3.61 -7.35 0.19
CA PHE A 53 -2.23 -7.61 0.53
C PHE A 53 -1.81 -6.74 1.71
N GLU A 54 -0.87 -7.23 2.50
CA GLU A 54 -0.28 -6.53 3.62
C GLU A 54 1.23 -6.39 3.45
N ILE A 55 1.77 -5.30 3.97
CA ILE A 55 3.21 -5.10 4.14
C ILE A 55 3.49 -4.90 5.63
N LYS A 56 4.52 -5.58 6.12
CA LYS A 56 5.09 -5.35 7.44
C LYS A 56 6.47 -4.74 7.22
N TYR A 57 6.74 -3.63 7.88
CA TYR A 57 8.03 -2.94 7.74
C TYR A 57 8.77 -2.90 9.07
N LYS A 58 10.10 -2.95 9.01
CA LYS A 58 10.98 -2.80 10.17
C LYS A 58 11.97 -1.69 9.89
N ILE A 59 12.13 -0.79 10.85
CA ILE A 59 13.10 0.30 10.83
C ILE A 59 14.17 -0.02 11.86
N GLU A 60 15.42 -0.17 11.42
CA GLU A 60 16.55 -0.57 12.28
C GLU A 60 17.48 0.60 12.67
N GLU A 61 17.32 1.79 12.09
CA GLU A 61 18.16 2.96 12.44
C GLU A 61 17.32 4.19 12.85
N GLU A 62 17.55 4.64 14.09
CA GLU A 62 16.79 5.67 14.79
C GLU A 62 17.36 7.09 14.67
N LYS A 63 18.52 7.28 14.01
CA LYS A 63 19.21 8.58 14.04
C LYS A 63 18.80 9.47 12.85
N ASN A 64 17.97 10.48 13.15
CA ASN A 64 17.77 11.73 12.38
C ASN A 64 17.07 11.67 11.00
N LEU A 65 16.40 10.57 10.62
CA LEU A 65 15.75 10.44 9.31
C LEU A 65 14.22 10.63 9.31
N ASP A 66 13.63 11.16 10.39
CA ASP A 66 12.16 11.28 10.55
C ASP A 66 11.44 12.00 9.40
N ASN A 67 12.14 12.86 8.65
CA ASN A 67 11.58 13.62 7.53
C ASN A 67 11.71 12.94 6.15
N TYR A 68 12.48 11.85 6.04
CA TYR A 68 12.76 11.18 4.77
C TYR A 68 12.14 9.78 4.65
N ARG A 69 11.42 9.34 5.69
CA ARG A 69 10.70 8.07 5.67
C ARG A 69 9.43 8.23 4.84
N ARG A 70 9.39 7.53 3.71
CA ARG A 70 8.23 7.50 2.82
C ARG A 70 7.86 6.05 2.50
N ILE A 71 6.63 5.67 2.82
CA ILE A 71 6.05 4.39 2.41
C ILE A 71 4.88 4.71 1.50
N HIS A 72 4.87 4.08 0.33
CA HIS A 72 3.74 4.08 -0.59
C HIS A 72 3.16 2.67 -0.65
N ILE A 73 1.86 2.55 -0.41
CA ILE A 73 1.13 1.29 -0.57
C ILE A 73 -0.16 1.57 -1.32
N GLY A 74 -0.44 0.82 -2.37
CA GLY A 74 -1.62 1.09 -3.17
C GLY A 74 -1.72 0.26 -4.43
N LEU A 75 -2.59 0.73 -5.32
CA LEU A 75 -2.88 0.12 -6.61
C LEU A 75 -2.56 1.12 -7.70
N LYS A 76 -1.97 0.63 -8.79
CA LYS A 76 -1.60 1.43 -9.95
C LYS A 76 -2.04 0.71 -11.23
N ASN A 77 -2.60 1.46 -12.18
CA ASN A 77 -2.99 0.92 -13.48
C ASN A 77 -1.92 1.17 -14.57
N SER A 78 -2.12 0.58 -15.75
CA SER A 78 -1.20 0.68 -16.90
C SER A 78 -1.01 2.10 -17.44
N GLU A 79 -1.95 3.00 -17.16
CA GLU A 79 -1.91 4.41 -17.55
C GLU A 79 -1.22 5.29 -16.49
N ASN A 80 -0.58 4.68 -15.50
CA ASN A 80 0.04 5.33 -14.35
C ASN A 80 -0.92 6.04 -13.37
N ASN A 81 -2.24 5.86 -13.49
CA ASN A 81 -3.15 6.31 -12.43
C ASN A 81 -3.00 5.41 -11.21
N TYR A 82 -3.14 6.00 -10.03
CA TYR A 82 -2.94 5.29 -8.78
C TYR A 82 -3.95 5.70 -7.71
N VAL A 83 -4.18 4.77 -6.79
CA VAL A 83 -4.85 4.99 -5.50
C VAL A 83 -3.92 4.43 -4.45
N GLU A 84 -3.34 5.29 -3.63
CA GLU A 84 -2.32 4.89 -2.67
C GLU A 84 -2.42 5.63 -1.34
N LEU A 85 -1.88 4.99 -0.32
CA LEU A 85 -1.57 5.57 0.96
C LEU A 85 -0.10 6.01 0.95
N ASP A 86 0.15 7.31 1.06
CA ASP A 86 1.46 7.92 1.23
C ASP A 86 1.69 8.26 2.70
N ILE A 87 2.67 7.61 3.28
CA ILE A 87 3.04 7.77 4.68
C ILE A 87 4.39 8.50 4.68
N THR A 88 4.35 9.80 4.95
CA THR A 88 5.53 10.66 5.00
C THR A 88 5.68 11.25 6.40
N GLY A 89 6.70 10.79 7.14
CA GLY A 89 6.94 11.23 8.52
C GLY A 89 5.73 10.95 9.43
N LYS A 90 5.04 12.00 9.88
CA LYS A 90 3.83 11.92 10.72
C LYS A 90 2.51 12.12 9.96
N THR A 91 2.59 12.19 8.63
CA THR A 91 1.43 12.47 7.77
C THR A 91 1.04 11.23 6.99
N ILE A 92 -0.25 10.95 6.96
CA ILE A 92 -0.85 10.03 6.01
C ILE A 92 -1.62 10.84 4.97
N ARG A 93 -1.43 10.49 3.71
CA ARG A 93 -2.25 11.01 2.62
C ARG A 93 -2.81 9.84 1.84
N PHE A 94 -4.11 9.88 1.60
CA PHE A 94 -4.71 9.10 0.53
C PHE A 94 -4.55 9.89 -0.75
N ASN A 95 -3.71 9.44 -1.67
CA ASN A 95 -3.48 10.08 -2.95
C ASN A 95 -4.26 9.36 -4.04
N PHE A 96 -4.90 10.12 -4.92
CA PHE A 96 -5.51 9.60 -6.12
C PHE A 96 -5.25 10.54 -7.30
N GLN A 97 -4.83 9.96 -8.42
CA GLN A 97 -4.66 10.70 -9.66
C GLN A 97 -5.84 10.44 -10.58
N LYS A 98 -6.51 11.52 -10.99
CA LYS A 98 -7.53 11.48 -12.06
C LYS A 98 -6.87 11.98 -13.34
N GLN A 99 -7.05 11.27 -14.45
CA GLN A 99 -6.63 11.74 -15.78
C GLN A 99 -6.99 13.23 -15.93
N ALA A 100 -6.01 14.07 -16.33
CA ALA A 100 -6.03 15.54 -16.41
C ALA A 100 -5.31 16.33 -15.29
N GLY A 101 -4.35 15.74 -14.57
CA GLY A 101 -3.32 16.50 -13.86
C GLY A 101 -3.75 17.17 -12.55
N LEU A 102 -4.86 16.72 -11.96
CA LEU A 102 -5.25 17.10 -10.60
C LEU A 102 -4.94 15.94 -9.66
N ASP A 103 -3.83 16.06 -8.94
CA ASP A 103 -3.53 15.20 -7.80
C ASP A 103 -4.42 15.64 -6.63
N GLY A 104 -5.34 14.75 -6.23
CA GLY A 104 -6.14 14.93 -5.03
C GLY A 104 -5.53 14.17 -3.87
N TYR A 105 -5.53 14.76 -2.68
CA TYR A 105 -5.22 14.02 -1.47
C TYR A 105 -6.21 14.28 -0.34
N ILE A 106 -6.47 13.26 0.46
CA ILE A 106 -7.21 13.36 1.71
C ILE A 106 -6.20 13.12 2.83
N ILE A 107 -6.10 14.06 3.78
CA ILE A 107 -5.34 13.86 5.01
C ILE A 107 -6.21 13.00 5.93
N LEU A 108 -5.84 11.75 6.09
CA LEU A 108 -6.35 10.93 7.19
C LEU A 108 -5.66 11.46 8.46
N ASP A 109 -6.42 11.67 9.55
CA ASP A 109 -6.00 12.32 10.81
C ASP A 109 -4.58 11.96 11.30
N LYS A 110 -4.06 12.69 12.31
CA LYS A 110 -2.72 12.51 12.95
C LYS A 110 -2.48 11.09 13.51
N ILE A 111 -2.46 10.08 12.65
CA ILE A 111 -2.19 8.69 12.98
C ILE A 111 -0.69 8.61 13.20
N VAL A 112 -0.31 8.24 14.43
CA VAL A 112 1.08 7.98 14.78
C VAL A 112 1.45 6.58 14.28
N TRP A 113 2.43 6.52 13.39
CA TRP A 113 2.95 5.28 12.82
C TRP A 113 4.05 4.72 13.70
N MET A 114 4.00 3.41 13.94
CA MET A 114 4.94 2.70 14.81
C MET A 114 5.80 1.76 13.98
N ASN A 115 7.03 1.52 14.44
CA ASN A 115 7.86 0.47 13.87
C ASN A 115 7.12 -0.88 13.97
N ARG A 116 7.19 -1.72 12.91
CA ARG A 116 6.52 -3.03 12.82
C ARG A 116 4.99 -2.99 12.67
N ASP A 117 4.40 -1.83 12.39
CA ASP A 117 2.99 -1.81 11.96
C ASP A 117 2.82 -2.62 10.66
N ILE A 118 1.67 -3.28 10.55
CA ILE A 118 1.24 -4.04 9.36
C ILE A 118 0.21 -3.20 8.61
N ILE A 119 0.46 -2.94 7.34
CA ILE A 119 -0.36 -2.05 6.52
C ILE A 119 -0.94 -2.83 5.37
N GLY A 120 -2.26 -2.80 5.27
CA GLY A 120 -2.98 -3.50 4.21
C GLY A 120 -3.58 -2.53 3.21
N CYS A 121 -3.69 -3.00 1.98
CA CYS A 121 -4.47 -2.38 0.92
C CYS A 121 -5.42 -3.44 0.36
N GLY A 122 -6.70 -3.08 0.29
CA GLY A 122 -7.75 -3.96 -0.20
C GLY A 122 -8.56 -3.32 -1.32
N LEU A 123 -8.90 -4.10 -2.34
CA LEU A 123 -9.82 -3.75 -3.42
C LEU A 123 -11.03 -4.68 -3.36
N VAL A 124 -12.22 -4.09 -3.19
CA VAL A 124 -13.48 -4.82 -3.12
C VAL A 124 -14.25 -4.62 -4.42
N TYR A 125 -14.65 -5.74 -5.02
CA TYR A 125 -15.69 -5.78 -6.04
C TYR A 125 -16.97 -6.29 -5.39
N PRO A 126 -17.94 -5.41 -5.10
CA PRO A 126 -19.20 -5.81 -4.49
C PRO A 126 -19.99 -6.72 -5.43
N ALA A 127 -20.85 -7.55 -4.85
CA ALA A 127 -21.70 -8.46 -5.63
C ALA A 127 -22.90 -7.78 -6.29
N SER A 128 -23.26 -6.58 -5.82
CA SER A 128 -24.32 -5.77 -6.42
C SER A 128 -23.76 -4.92 -7.55
N THR A 129 -24.49 -4.86 -8.66
CA THR A 129 -24.25 -3.93 -9.77
C THR A 129 -24.44 -2.47 -9.38
N ASP A 130 -25.15 -2.21 -8.27
CA ASP A 130 -25.47 -0.86 -7.80
C ASP A 130 -24.37 -0.27 -6.91
N SER A 131 -23.30 -1.01 -6.65
CA SER A 131 -22.18 -0.59 -5.82
C SER A 131 -20.90 -0.52 -6.65
N ASN A 132 -20.22 0.62 -6.58
CA ASN A 132 -18.93 0.77 -7.24
C ASN A 132 -17.85 -0.03 -6.49
N PRO A 133 -16.84 -0.58 -7.20
CA PRO A 133 -15.63 -1.07 -6.56
C PRO A 133 -15.00 0.02 -5.71
N TYR A 134 -14.42 -0.36 -4.58
CA TYR A 134 -13.76 0.58 -3.67
C TYR A 134 -12.46 0.01 -3.13
N VAL A 135 -11.54 0.93 -2.82
CA VAL A 135 -10.27 0.64 -2.16
C VAL A 135 -10.40 1.03 -0.69
N PHE A 136 -9.84 0.20 0.19
CA PHE A 136 -9.70 0.51 1.60
C PHE A 136 -8.28 0.19 2.08
N PHE A 137 -7.87 0.83 3.17
CA PHE A 137 -6.58 0.61 3.80
C PHE A 137 -6.76 0.12 5.23
N THR A 138 -5.86 -0.74 5.67
CA THR A 138 -5.85 -1.25 7.05
C THR A 138 -4.53 -0.97 7.73
N ARG A 139 -4.58 -0.82 9.06
CA ARG A 139 -3.43 -0.85 9.95
C ARG A 139 -3.68 -1.88 11.04
N ASN A 140 -2.78 -2.86 11.16
CA ASN A 140 -2.88 -3.96 12.12
C ASN A 140 -4.28 -4.60 12.07
N GLY A 141 -4.76 -4.87 10.85
CA GLY A 141 -6.09 -5.44 10.57
C GLY A 141 -7.30 -4.49 10.73
N LYS A 142 -7.13 -3.24 11.17
CA LYS A 142 -8.24 -2.26 11.32
C LYS A 142 -8.29 -1.29 10.16
N GLN A 143 -9.48 -1.08 9.57
CA GLN A 143 -9.66 -0.13 8.47
C GLN A 143 -9.38 1.32 8.92
N ILE A 144 -8.64 2.08 8.11
CA ILE A 144 -8.24 3.48 8.36
C ILE A 144 -8.65 4.46 7.25
N GLY A 145 -9.30 3.96 6.21
CA GLY A 145 -9.75 4.69 5.02
C GLY A 145 -10.39 3.71 4.06
#